data_AF-A0A966KFA8-F1
#
_entry.id   AF-A0A966KFA8-F1
#
_cell.length_a   1.000
_cell.length_b   1.000
_cell.length_c   1.000
_cell.angle_alpha   90.00
_cell.angle_beta   90.00
_cell.angle_gamma   90.00
#
_symmetry.space_group_name_H-M   'P 1'
#
loop_
_entity.id
_entity.type
_entity.pdbx_description
1 polymer ?
#
loop_
_entity_poly.entity_id
_entity_poly.type
_entity_poly.pdbx_seq_one_letter_code
_entity_poly.pdbx_strand_id
1 'polypeptide(L)'
;MYKGTTTQGISAAYDYDLASYRKVVDCFEFSKGEDTGINTLFTLEQAMAQQIYSSYMIGNFGFDLVTWEVLKGFIDTRNKVLALQAQFRFDSRTQLLRIMPEPKSTHTYLGIVGCYIERPVKDLIRERWVQKYALALTKIGISRTREKFTGTALFGGGSVNSASLLQEGTKEKEALEQELMISFQDNIPPTFFIG
;
A
#
# COMPACT_ATOMS: atom_id res chain seq x y z
N MET A 1 9.66 -20.60 -12.07
CA MET A 1 9.31 -19.18 -11.89
C MET A 1 8.05 -18.91 -12.71
N TYR A 2 6.88 -19.17 -12.12
CA TYR A 2 5.61 -18.98 -12.82
C TYR A 2 5.31 -17.48 -12.89
N LYS A 3 5.23 -16.95 -14.12
CA LYS A 3 4.75 -15.59 -14.37
C LYS A 3 3.25 -15.58 -14.09
N GLY A 4 2.84 -14.84 -13.06
CA GLY A 4 1.42 -14.55 -12.82
C GLY A 4 0.83 -13.84 -14.04
N THR A 5 -0.34 -14.30 -14.48
CA THR A 5 -1.05 -13.81 -15.64
C THR A 5 -1.54 -12.38 -15.37
N THR A 6 -0.81 -11.37 -15.86
CA THR A 6 -1.32 -10.00 -15.91
C THR A 6 -2.23 -9.85 -17.13
N THR A 7 -3.51 -9.61 -16.89
CA THR A 7 -4.49 -9.19 -17.90
C THR A 7 -3.90 -8.10 -18.79
N GLN A 8 -4.00 -8.27 -20.11
CA GLN A 8 -3.48 -7.38 -21.17
C GLN A 8 -4.29 -6.07 -21.25
N GLY A 9 -4.19 -5.24 -20.22
CA GLY A 9 -4.84 -3.95 -20.18
C GLY A 9 -4.36 -3.21 -18.94
N ILE A 10 -3.32 -2.39 -19.10
CA ILE A 10 -2.69 -1.59 -18.05
C ILE A 10 -2.26 -2.48 -16.87
N SER A 11 -1.03 -3.01 -16.91
CA SER A 11 -0.46 -3.59 -15.68
C SER A 11 -0.49 -2.48 -14.64
N ALA A 12 -1.37 -2.57 -13.64
CA ALA A 12 -1.44 -1.57 -12.59
C ALA A 12 -0.03 -1.36 -12.00
N ALA A 13 0.79 -2.41 -11.93
CA ALA A 13 2.14 -2.38 -11.40
C ALA A 13 3.18 -1.62 -12.24
N TYR A 14 2.95 -1.29 -13.52
CA TYR A 14 3.94 -0.59 -14.34
C TYR A 14 3.70 0.93 -14.32
N ASP A 15 4.73 1.68 -13.94
CA ASP A 15 4.74 3.15 -14.05
C ASP A 15 5.37 3.55 -15.39
N TYR A 16 4.56 4.14 -16.28
CA TYR A 16 4.99 4.57 -17.60
C TYR A 16 5.85 5.84 -17.57
N ASP A 17 5.72 6.68 -16.54
CA ASP A 17 6.48 7.93 -16.44
C ASP A 17 7.93 7.67 -16.00
N LEU A 18 8.13 6.62 -15.19
CA LEU A 18 9.45 6.14 -14.76
C LEU A 18 10.00 4.99 -15.62
N ALA A 19 9.20 4.46 -16.56
CA ALA A 19 9.49 3.25 -17.31
C ALA A 19 9.96 2.07 -16.41
N SER A 20 9.31 1.89 -15.26
CA SER A 20 9.73 0.91 -14.25
C SER A 20 8.53 0.30 -13.51
N TYR A 21 8.72 -0.89 -12.94
CA TYR A 21 7.70 -1.51 -12.10
C TYR A 21 7.71 -0.90 -10.70
N ARG A 22 6.52 -0.59 -10.19
CA ARG A 22 6.28 -0.07 -8.84
C ARG A 22 6.63 -1.14 -7.81
N LYS A 23 7.33 -0.75 -6.74
CA LYS A 23 7.71 -1.70 -5.69
C LYS A 23 6.54 -1.95 -4.75
N VAL A 24 6.55 -3.13 -4.13
CA VAL A 24 5.64 -3.45 -3.04
C VAL A 24 6.20 -2.84 -1.76
N VAL A 25 5.40 -2.01 -1.11
CA VAL A 25 5.74 -1.35 0.15
C VAL A 25 5.64 -2.34 1.30
N ASP A 26 4.51 -3.04 1.39
CA ASP A 26 4.26 -4.04 2.42
C ASP A 26 3.17 -5.04 2.00
N CYS A 27 3.12 -6.19 2.67
CA CYS A 27 2.07 -7.19 2.52
C CYS A 27 1.26 -7.26 3.82
N PHE A 28 -0.05 -7.08 3.75
CA PHE A 28 -0.92 -7.06 4.94
C PHE A 28 -1.67 -8.37 5.15
N GLU A 29 -1.93 -9.13 4.09
CA GLU A 29 -2.70 -10.35 4.17
C GLU A 29 -2.17 -11.42 3.23
N PHE A 30 -2.17 -12.65 3.72
CA PHE A 30 -2.04 -13.84 2.89
C PHE A 30 -3.20 -14.77 3.20
N SER A 31 -4.07 -14.96 2.22
CA SER A 31 -5.21 -15.88 2.32
C SER A 31 -4.96 -17.08 1.42
N LYS A 32 -4.89 -18.27 2.03
CA LYS A 32 -4.70 -19.52 1.30
C LYS A 32 -6.05 -19.95 0.72
N GLY A 33 -6.07 -20.17 -0.60
CA GLY A 33 -7.21 -20.77 -1.29
C GLY A 33 -7.31 -22.27 -0.99
N GLU A 34 -8.50 -22.83 -1.18
CA GLU A 34 -8.70 -24.26 -1.05
C GLU A 34 -8.29 -24.98 -2.35
N ASP A 35 -7.36 -25.93 -2.23
CA ASP A 35 -6.79 -26.66 -3.38
C ASP A 35 -7.55 -27.98 -3.67
N THR A 36 -8.56 -28.32 -2.86
CA THR A 36 -9.41 -29.51 -3.01
C THR A 36 -10.81 -29.09 -3.45
N GLY A 37 -11.10 -29.21 -4.76
CA GLY A 37 -12.30 -28.62 -5.37
C GLY A 37 -13.65 -29.05 -4.79
N ILE A 38 -14.65 -28.15 -4.86
CA ILE A 38 -16.13 -28.24 -4.69
C ILE A 38 -16.70 -29.02 -3.49
N ASN A 39 -15.95 -29.89 -2.83
CA ASN A 39 -16.38 -30.72 -1.70
C ASN A 39 -16.25 -29.98 -0.37
N THR A 40 -16.68 -28.72 -0.32
CA THR A 40 -16.85 -28.02 0.96
C THR A 40 -17.98 -28.62 1.80
N LEU A 41 -18.78 -29.54 1.24
CA LEU A 41 -19.94 -30.16 1.87
C LEU A 41 -19.67 -30.85 3.21
N PHE A 42 -18.43 -31.27 3.47
CA PHE A 42 -18.01 -31.89 4.74
C PHE A 42 -17.10 -30.99 5.59
N THR A 43 -16.88 -29.75 5.18
CA THR A 43 -16.24 -28.77 6.05
C THR A 43 -17.19 -28.43 7.18
N LEU A 44 -16.64 -28.22 8.38
CA LEU A 44 -17.43 -27.85 9.55
C LEU A 44 -18.19 -26.54 9.29
N GLU A 45 -17.57 -25.60 8.58
CA GLU A 45 -18.15 -24.30 8.23
C GLU A 45 -19.38 -24.44 7.31
N GLN A 46 -19.30 -25.28 6.27
CA GLN A 46 -20.44 -25.54 5.38
C GLN A 46 -21.55 -26.33 6.08
N ALA A 47 -21.20 -27.32 6.90
CA ALA A 47 -22.18 -28.08 7.68
C ALA A 47 -22.96 -27.17 8.64
N MET A 48 -22.27 -26.22 9.28
CA MET A 48 -22.89 -25.22 10.15
C MET A 48 -23.75 -24.22 9.36
N ALA A 49 -23.26 -23.72 8.22
CA ALA A 49 -24.03 -22.79 7.38
C ALA A 49 -25.38 -23.40 6.93
N GLN A 50 -25.38 -24.70 6.58
CA GLN A 50 -26.60 -25.43 6.22
C GLN A 50 -27.57 -25.59 7.41
N GLN A 51 -27.05 -25.83 8.62
CA GLN A 51 -27.89 -25.97 9.82
C GLN A 51 -28.47 -24.63 10.30
N ILE A 52 -27.72 -23.52 10.21
CA ILE A 52 -28.23 -22.18 10.52
C ILE A 52 -29.31 -21.78 9.53
N TYR A 53 -29.09 -22.02 8.23
CA TYR A 53 -30.09 -21.74 7.20
C TYR A 53 -31.40 -22.51 7.45
N SER A 54 -31.31 -23.79 7.83
CA SER A 54 -32.48 -24.60 8.19
C SER A 54 -33.16 -24.12 9.48
N SER A 55 -32.41 -23.58 10.45
CA SER A 55 -32.93 -23.04 11.72
C SER A 55 -33.76 -21.76 11.53
N TYR A 56 -33.39 -20.90 10.57
CA TYR A 56 -34.14 -19.68 10.27
C TYR A 56 -35.39 -19.95 9.42
N MET A 57 -35.40 -21.04 8.63
CA MET A 57 -36.47 -21.32 7.68
C MET A 57 -37.52 -22.30 8.20
N ILE A 58 -37.17 -23.20 9.14
CA ILE A 58 -38.06 -24.29 9.61
C ILE A 58 -38.06 -24.35 11.14
N GLY A 59 -38.64 -23.34 11.76
CA GLY A 59 -39.01 -23.37 13.19
C GLY A 59 -37.83 -23.31 14.17
N ASN A 60 -38.17 -23.02 15.43
CA ASN A 60 -37.28 -22.67 16.55
C ASN A 60 -36.36 -23.83 17.05
N PHE A 61 -35.98 -24.75 16.16
CA PHE A 61 -35.12 -25.91 16.44
C PHE A 61 -33.94 -25.90 15.48
N GLY A 62 -32.88 -25.22 15.89
CA GLY A 62 -31.62 -25.23 15.16
C GLY A 62 -30.53 -24.43 15.85
N PHE A 63 -29.35 -24.40 15.22
CA PHE A 63 -28.13 -23.81 15.74
C PHE A 63 -28.33 -22.33 16.09
N ASP A 64 -28.33 -22.00 17.39
CA ASP A 64 -28.43 -20.62 17.90
C ASP A 64 -27.10 -19.85 17.75
N LEU A 65 -27.19 -18.52 17.71
CA LEU A 65 -26.06 -17.58 17.60
C LEU A 65 -25.01 -17.80 18.71
N VAL A 66 -25.44 -18.18 19.93
CA VAL A 66 -24.51 -18.50 21.01
C VAL A 66 -23.64 -19.71 20.66
N THR A 67 -24.25 -20.74 20.07
CA THR A 67 -23.52 -21.94 19.62
C THR A 67 -22.58 -21.61 18.45
N TRP A 68 -22.97 -20.69 17.56
CA TRP A 68 -22.11 -20.19 16.50
C TRP A 68 -20.85 -19.51 17.05
N GLU A 69 -21.01 -18.55 17.96
CA GLU A 69 -19.89 -17.80 18.54
C GLU A 69 -18.92 -18.71 19.31
N VAL A 70 -19.45 -19.65 20.11
CA VAL A 70 -18.62 -20.59 20.87
C VAL A 70 -17.83 -21.52 19.94
N LEU A 71 -18.47 -22.05 18.90
CA LEU A 71 -17.80 -22.95 17.95
C LEU A 71 -16.80 -22.20 17.06
N LYS A 72 -17.12 -20.97 16.62
CA LYS A 72 -16.18 -20.14 15.87
C LYS A 72 -14.95 -19.79 16.72
N GLY A 73 -15.16 -19.40 17.98
CA GLY A 73 -14.07 -19.18 18.95
C GLY A 73 -13.21 -20.42 19.17
N PHE A 74 -13.82 -21.62 19.26
CA PHE A 74 -13.08 -22.88 19.36
C PHE A 74 -12.22 -23.15 18.11
N ILE A 75 -12.78 -22.98 16.91
CA ILE A 75 -12.05 -23.17 15.64
C ILE A 75 -10.87 -22.20 15.55
N ASP A 76 -11.08 -20.92 15.85
CA ASP A 76 -10.04 -19.91 15.76
C ASP A 76 -8.93 -20.15 16.80
N THR A 77 -9.30 -20.56 18.01
CA THR A 77 -8.34 -20.96 19.04
C THR A 77 -7.55 -22.20 18.63
N ARG A 78 -8.21 -23.22 18.07
CA ARG A 78 -7.57 -24.43 17.55
C ARG A 78 -6.57 -24.09 16.44
N ASN A 79 -6.95 -23.22 15.51
CA ASN A 79 -6.09 -22.80 14.41
C ASN A 79 -4.85 -22.06 14.90
N LYS A 80 -4.99 -21.20 15.93
CA LYS A 80 -3.88 -20.48 16.58
C LYS A 80 -2.96 -21.43 17.36
N VAL A 81 -3.52 -22.33 18.18
CA VAL A 81 -2.74 -23.26 19.02
C VAL A 81 -1.98 -24.29 18.18
N LEU A 82 -2.58 -24.78 17.09
CA LEU A 82 -1.97 -25.80 16.23
C LEU A 82 -1.16 -25.22 15.07
N ALA A 83 -1.00 -23.89 14.98
CA ALA A 83 -0.28 -23.21 13.90
C ALA A 83 -0.72 -23.66 12.49
N LEU A 84 -2.03 -23.89 12.31
CA LEU A 84 -2.58 -24.36 11.04
C LEU A 84 -2.64 -23.24 9.99
N GLN A 85 -2.58 -21.98 10.43
CA GLN A 85 -2.58 -20.83 9.55
C GLN A 85 -1.17 -20.57 9.00
N ALA A 86 -1.07 -20.44 7.68
CA ALA A 86 0.18 -20.09 7.02
C ALA A 86 0.63 -18.68 7.45
N GLN A 87 1.87 -18.57 7.88
CA GLN A 87 2.51 -17.31 8.20
C GLN A 87 3.30 -16.84 6.97
N PHE A 88 3.37 -15.53 6.76
CA PHE A 88 4.21 -14.96 5.72
C PHE A 88 5.14 -13.90 6.32
N ARG A 89 6.31 -13.75 5.71
CA ARG A 89 7.23 -12.64 5.99
C ARG A 89 7.63 -12.01 4.67
N PHE A 90 7.39 -10.71 4.56
CA PHE A 90 7.80 -9.92 3.42
C PHE A 90 9.02 -9.06 3.79
N ASP A 91 10.04 -9.06 2.95
CA ASP A 91 11.16 -8.13 3.03
C ASP A 91 11.03 -7.09 1.91
N SER A 92 10.71 -5.86 2.28
CA SER A 92 10.51 -4.75 1.34
C SER A 92 11.80 -4.34 0.61
N ARG A 93 12.98 -4.61 1.17
CA ARG A 93 14.25 -4.27 0.51
C ARG A 93 14.60 -5.28 -0.58
N THR A 94 14.42 -6.57 -0.30
CA THR A 94 14.73 -7.65 -1.26
C THR A 94 13.54 -8.04 -2.14
N GLN A 95 12.35 -7.51 -1.86
CA GLN A 95 11.09 -7.81 -2.55
C GLN A 95 10.77 -9.32 -2.54
N LEU A 96 11.11 -9.99 -1.44
CA LEU A 96 11.01 -11.44 -1.31
C LEU A 96 9.97 -11.80 -0.24
N LEU A 97 8.88 -12.42 -0.67
CA LEU A 97 7.83 -12.95 0.20
C LEU A 97 8.15 -14.41 0.53
N ARG A 98 8.29 -14.71 1.82
CA ARG A 98 8.49 -16.07 2.34
C ARG A 98 7.23 -16.54 3.04
N ILE A 99 6.75 -17.72 2.67
CA ILE A 99 5.57 -18.35 3.26
C ILE A 99 6.00 -19.57 4.07
N MET A 100 5.42 -19.73 5.26
CA MET A 100 5.71 -20.79 6.20
C MET A 100 4.40 -21.46 6.62
N PRO A 101 4.25 -22.78 6.48
CA PRO A 101 5.23 -23.74 5.93
C PRO A 101 5.45 -23.58 4.41
N GLU A 102 6.60 -24.05 3.94
CA GLU A 102 6.94 -24.00 2.51
C GLU A 102 5.96 -24.86 1.69
N PRO A 103 5.43 -24.35 0.57
CA PRO A 103 4.56 -25.12 -0.30
C PRO A 103 5.32 -26.29 -0.91
N LYS A 104 4.76 -27.50 -0.79
CA LYS A 104 5.34 -28.71 -1.37
C LYS A 104 4.92 -28.85 -2.83
N SER A 105 5.84 -29.31 -3.69
CA SER A 105 5.58 -29.56 -5.12
C SER A 105 4.49 -30.61 -5.39
N THR A 106 4.07 -31.38 -4.39
CA THR A 106 3.06 -32.43 -4.52
C THR A 106 1.62 -31.91 -4.54
N HIS A 107 1.38 -30.67 -4.12
CA HIS A 107 0.04 -30.06 -4.10
C HIS A 107 0.06 -28.74 -4.84
N THR A 108 -1.01 -28.45 -5.59
CA THR A 108 -1.29 -27.09 -6.03
C THR A 108 -1.40 -26.23 -4.78
N TYR A 109 -0.82 -25.03 -4.83
CA TYR A 109 -0.85 -24.08 -3.73
C TYR A 109 -1.40 -22.77 -4.27
N LEU A 110 -2.69 -22.52 -4.06
CA LEU A 110 -3.35 -21.28 -4.41
C LEU A 110 -3.39 -20.34 -3.19
N GLY A 111 -3.04 -19.08 -3.38
CA GLY A 111 -3.16 -18.07 -2.35
C GLY A 111 -3.30 -16.68 -2.96
N ILE A 112 -4.02 -15.81 -2.26
CA ILE A 112 -4.16 -14.40 -2.58
C ILE A 112 -3.30 -13.61 -1.58
N VAL A 113 -2.50 -12.69 -2.11
CA VAL A 113 -1.66 -11.79 -1.30
C VAL A 113 -2.23 -10.38 -1.39
N GLY A 114 -2.65 -9.84 -0.25
CA GLY A 114 -2.95 -8.43 -0.10
C GLY A 114 -1.65 -7.65 0.10
N CYS A 115 -1.38 -6.71 -0.81
CA CYS A 115 -0.17 -5.87 -0.74
C CYS A 115 -0.43 -4.40 -1.02
N TYR A 116 0.36 -3.55 -0.38
CA TYR A 116 0.43 -2.13 -0.65
C TYR A 116 1.51 -1.89 -1.70
N ILE A 117 1.13 -1.22 -2.78
CA ILE A 117 2.03 -0.86 -3.89
C ILE A 117 2.30 0.64 -3.80
N GLU A 118 3.53 1.04 -4.14
CA GLU A 118 3.89 2.46 -4.26
C GLU A 118 2.90 3.21 -5.16
N ARG A 119 2.55 4.45 -4.80
CA ARG A 119 1.68 5.29 -5.63
C ARG A 119 2.42 5.65 -6.94
N PRO A 120 1.70 5.79 -8.07
CA PRO A 120 2.35 6.21 -9.32
C PRO A 120 2.85 7.64 -9.22
N VAL A 121 3.97 7.95 -9.88
CA VAL A 121 4.64 9.26 -9.74
C VAL A 121 3.79 10.43 -10.19
N LYS A 122 2.94 10.24 -11.20
CA LYS A 122 1.98 11.27 -11.65
C LYS A 122 1.12 11.84 -10.52
N ASP A 123 0.78 11.02 -9.52
CA ASP A 123 -0.09 11.44 -8.43
C ASP A 123 0.73 12.19 -7.37
N LEU A 124 1.99 11.78 -7.13
CA LEU A 124 2.94 12.52 -6.30
C LEU A 124 3.20 13.94 -6.85
N ILE A 125 3.39 14.08 -8.17
CA ILE A 125 3.64 15.39 -8.82
C ILE A 125 2.44 16.35 -8.66
N ARG A 126 1.22 15.80 -8.52
CA ARG A 126 0.00 16.60 -8.33
C ARG A 126 -0.15 17.12 -6.90
N GLU A 127 0.63 16.62 -5.95
CA GLU A 127 0.54 17.06 -4.56
C GLU A 127 1.00 18.51 -4.40
N ARG A 128 0.25 19.27 -3.60
CA ARG A 128 0.45 20.72 -3.47
C ARG A 128 1.81 21.08 -2.88
N TRP A 129 2.35 20.25 -2.00
CA TRP A 129 3.67 20.48 -1.41
C TRP A 129 4.78 20.33 -2.45
N VAL A 130 4.70 19.34 -3.35
CA VAL A 130 5.66 19.14 -4.44
C VAL A 130 5.69 20.35 -5.37
N GLN A 131 4.52 20.87 -5.73
CA GLN A 131 4.40 22.07 -6.57
C GLN A 131 4.99 23.31 -5.90
N LYS A 132 4.69 23.53 -4.61
CA LYS A 132 5.27 24.64 -3.85
C LYS A 132 6.79 24.53 -3.71
N TYR A 133 7.30 23.31 -3.49
CA TYR A 133 8.74 23.06 -3.37
C TYR A 133 9.47 23.28 -4.70
N ALA A 134 8.91 22.79 -5.82
CA ALA A 134 9.43 23.05 -7.15
C ALA A 134 9.46 24.55 -7.48
N LEU A 135 8.43 25.30 -7.08
CA LEU A 135 8.36 26.76 -7.23
C LEU A 135 9.49 27.44 -6.43
N ALA A 136 9.68 27.08 -5.16
CA ALA A 136 10.75 27.63 -4.32
C ALA A 136 12.15 27.37 -4.93
N LEU A 137 12.41 26.15 -5.42
CA LEU A 137 13.65 25.82 -6.13
C LEU A 137 13.84 26.65 -7.41
N THR A 138 12.75 26.86 -8.16
CA THR A 138 12.78 27.67 -9.38
C THR A 138 13.09 29.15 -9.07
N LYS A 139 12.52 29.72 -7.99
CA LYS A 139 12.85 31.07 -7.50
C LYS A 139 14.35 31.20 -7.18
N ILE A 140 14.92 30.21 -6.50
CA ILE A 140 16.36 30.18 -6.18
C ILE A 140 17.20 30.10 -7.47
N GLY A 141 16.83 29.22 -8.41
CA GLY A 141 17.53 29.06 -9.70
C GLY A 141 17.53 30.35 -10.54
N ILE A 142 16.38 31.02 -10.63
CA ILE A 142 16.25 32.31 -11.32
C ILE A 142 17.10 33.38 -10.63
N SER A 143 17.07 33.45 -9.30
CA SER A 143 17.83 34.43 -8.53
C SER A 143 19.34 34.27 -8.72
N ARG A 144 19.84 33.04 -8.65
CA ARG A 144 21.26 32.70 -8.90
C ARG A 144 21.69 33.01 -10.33
N THR A 145 20.79 32.84 -11.29
CA THR A 145 21.09 33.18 -12.70
C THR A 145 21.15 34.71 -12.87
N ARG A 146 20.23 35.45 -12.25
CA ARG A 146 20.16 36.91 -12.26
C ARG A 146 21.34 37.58 -11.54
N GLU A 147 21.84 36.98 -10.46
CA GLU A 147 23.00 37.47 -9.71
C GLU A 147 24.27 37.58 -10.58
N LYS A 148 24.41 36.72 -11.60
CA LYS A 148 25.52 36.77 -12.55
C LYS A 148 25.49 37.98 -13.49
N PHE A 149 24.34 38.65 -13.63
CA PHE A 149 24.14 39.84 -14.45
C PHE A 149 24.01 41.10 -13.59
N THR A 150 24.65 41.11 -12.43
CA THR A 150 24.70 42.27 -11.54
C THR A 150 25.30 43.47 -12.28
N GLY A 151 24.54 44.57 -12.36
CA GLY A 151 24.96 45.82 -13.02
C GLY A 151 24.44 46.02 -14.45
N THR A 152 23.75 45.06 -15.06
CA THR A 152 23.07 45.31 -16.35
C THR A 152 21.76 46.07 -16.13
N ALA A 153 21.70 47.32 -16.63
CA ALA A 153 20.47 48.10 -16.66
C ALA A 153 19.50 47.49 -17.69
N LEU A 154 18.28 47.16 -17.28
CA LEU A 154 17.25 46.75 -18.23
C LEU A 154 16.78 47.98 -19.02
N PHE A 155 16.34 47.73 -20.27
CA PHE A 155 15.59 48.74 -21.02
C PHE A 155 14.38 49.19 -20.19
N GLY A 156 14.29 50.49 -19.91
CA GLY A 156 13.28 51.08 -19.03
C GLY A 156 13.75 51.44 -17.60
N GLY A 157 15.04 51.29 -17.28
CA GLY A 157 15.62 51.80 -16.02
C GLY A 157 15.38 50.93 -14.79
N GLY A 158 14.79 49.74 -14.96
CA GLY A 158 14.66 48.76 -13.89
C GLY A 158 16.01 48.10 -13.56
N SER A 159 16.26 47.88 -12.26
CA SER A 159 17.39 47.08 -11.79
C SER A 159 16.98 45.62 -11.58
N VAL A 160 17.92 44.69 -11.76
CA VAL A 160 17.68 43.26 -11.51
C VAL A 160 17.64 43.03 -10.00
N ASN A 161 16.45 42.83 -9.42
CA ASN A 161 16.30 42.46 -8.02
C ASN A 161 16.49 40.94 -7.84
N SER A 162 17.73 40.53 -7.54
CA SER A 162 18.12 39.12 -7.29
C SER A 162 18.17 38.76 -5.81
N ALA A 163 18.55 39.70 -4.94
CA ALA A 163 18.79 39.42 -3.51
C ALA A 163 17.50 39.14 -2.74
N SER A 164 16.43 39.91 -2.95
CA SER A 164 15.17 39.69 -2.22
C SER A 164 14.48 38.38 -2.64
N LEU A 165 14.56 38.03 -3.92
CA LEU A 165 13.97 36.81 -4.46
C LEU A 165 14.69 35.55 -3.96
N LEU A 166 16.02 35.64 -3.75
CA LEU A 166 16.81 34.56 -3.16
C LEU A 166 16.45 34.35 -1.68
N GLN A 167 16.27 35.44 -0.93
CA GLN A 167 15.87 35.38 0.48
C GLN A 167 14.44 34.81 0.63
N GLU A 168 13.52 35.20 -0.24
CA GLU A 168 12.16 34.64 -0.26
C GLU A 168 12.17 33.15 -0.59
N GLY A 169 12.90 32.75 -1.63
CA GLY A 169 12.97 31.34 -2.05
C GLY A 169 13.62 30.42 -1.01
N THR A 170 14.66 30.89 -0.31
CA THR A 170 15.29 30.13 0.78
C THR A 170 14.37 29.98 2.00
N LYS A 171 13.69 31.06 2.39
CA LYS A 171 12.72 31.04 3.48
C LYS A 171 11.51 30.13 3.19
N GLU A 172 10.95 30.19 1.98
CA GLU A 172 9.86 29.31 1.56
C GLU A 172 10.29 27.84 1.56
N LYS A 173 11.50 27.56 1.08
CA LYS A 173 12.07 26.22 1.09
C LYS A 173 12.18 25.68 2.52
N GLU A 174 12.79 26.44 3.44
CA GLU A 174 12.96 26.03 4.84
C GLU A 174 11.62 25.83 5.56
N ALA A 175 10.63 26.70 5.29
CA ALA A 175 9.29 26.55 5.84
C ALA A 175 8.60 25.26 5.36
N LEU A 176 8.73 24.93 4.07
CA LEU A 176 8.19 23.69 3.50
C LEU A 176 8.91 22.45 4.02
N GLU A 177 10.23 22.52 4.22
CA GLU A 177 11.00 21.43 4.84
C GLU A 177 10.57 21.19 6.30
N GLN A 178 10.33 22.26 7.06
CA GLN A 178 9.77 22.15 8.42
C GLN A 178 8.36 21.58 8.41
N GLU A 179 7.50 22.03 7.48
CA GLU A 179 6.16 21.48 7.30
C GLU A 179 6.23 19.99 6.98
N LEU A 180 7.14 19.55 6.11
CA LEU A 180 7.30 18.14 5.72
C LEU A 180 7.84 17.26 6.85
N MET A 181 8.69 17.80 7.72
CA MET A 181 9.21 17.08 8.89
C MET A 181 8.15 16.89 9.98
N ILE A 182 7.22 17.84 10.11
CA ILE A 182 6.17 17.82 11.13
C ILE A 182 4.89 17.15 10.61
N SER A 183 4.59 17.31 9.33
CA SER A 183 3.34 16.84 8.73
C SER A 183 3.48 15.41 8.19
N PHE A 184 2.54 14.56 8.60
CA PHE A 184 2.39 13.17 8.15
C PHE A 184 1.78 13.08 6.74
N GLN A 185 2.30 13.82 5.75
CA GLN A 185 1.69 13.90 4.42
C GLN A 185 1.98 12.68 3.52
N ASP A 186 2.88 11.77 3.91
CA ASP A 186 3.16 10.54 3.17
C ASP A 186 3.48 9.35 4.09
N ASN A 187 2.49 8.92 4.87
CA ASN A 187 2.66 7.75 5.74
C ASN A 187 2.73 6.45 4.92
N ILE A 188 3.77 5.68 5.20
CA ILE A 188 3.83 4.24 4.92
C ILE A 188 2.61 3.59 5.62
N PRO A 189 1.95 2.57 5.03
CA PRO A 189 0.84 1.87 5.67
C PRO A 189 1.19 1.51 7.12
N PRO A 190 0.23 1.65 8.06
CA PRO A 190 0.50 1.38 9.47
C PRO A 190 0.99 -0.05 9.62
N THR A 191 2.18 -0.21 10.20
CA THR A 191 2.82 -1.53 10.41
C THR A 191 2.10 -2.38 11.45
N PHE A 192 1.08 -1.83 12.10
CA PHE A 192 0.32 -2.49 13.15
C PHE A 192 -1.15 -2.11 13.03
N PHE A 193 -1.96 -3.07 12.58
CA PHE A 193 -3.41 -3.00 12.61
C PHE A 193 -3.89 -3.81 13.83
N ILE A 194 -4.62 -3.17 14.75
CA ILE A 194 -5.48 -3.89 15.68
C ILE A 194 -6.87 -3.89 15.07
N GLY A 195 -7.31 -5.07 14.65
CA GLY A 195 -8.67 -5.42 14.29
C GLY A 195 -8.98 -6.77 14.93
#